data_AF-A0A0D7CQD4-F1
#
_entry.id   AF-A0A0D7CQD4-F1
#
_cell.length_a   1.000
_cell.length_b   1.000
_cell.length_c   1.000
_cell.angle_alpha   90.00
_cell.angle_beta   90.00
_cell.angle_gamma   90.00
#
_symmetry.space_group_name_H-M   'P 1'
#
loop_
_entity.id
_entity.type
_entity.pdbx_description
1 polymer ?
#
loop_
_entity_poly.entity_id
_entity_poly.type
_entity_poly.pdbx_seq_one_letter_code
_entity_poly.pdbx_strand_id
1 'polypeptide(L)' 'MRDSEHDSGHDAEHSTQGTPAAAGAERRDWGWTRTATPIGPLLLAATHRGLAHVAFHADERTCRRALTRLE' A
#
# COMPACT_ATOMS: atom_id res chain seq x y z
N MET A 1 45.53 11.57 -18.43
CA MET A 1 44.68 12.62 -19.03
C MET A 1 43.38 11.93 -19.44
N ARG A 2 42.30 12.20 -18.70
CA ARG A 2 40.90 11.72 -18.85
C ARG A 2 40.66 10.27 -18.43
N ASP A 3 40.15 9.99 -17.23
CA ASP A 3 38.79 10.25 -16.66
C ASP A 3 37.72 9.46 -17.42
N SER A 4 37.13 8.45 -16.76
CA SER A 4 35.70 8.46 -16.32
C SER A 4 34.75 8.04 -17.45
N GLU A 5 33.66 7.30 -17.25
CA GLU A 5 32.99 6.81 -16.06
C GLU A 5 32.11 5.65 -16.53
N HIS A 6 31.90 4.68 -15.65
CA HIS A 6 30.92 3.63 -15.78
C HIS A 6 29.53 4.27 -15.97
N ASP A 7 28.92 4.11 -17.14
CA ASP A 7 27.51 4.44 -17.34
C ASP A 7 26.68 3.30 -16.71
N SER A 8 26.48 3.42 -15.39
CA SER A 8 25.49 2.67 -14.63
C SER A 8 24.36 3.63 -14.32
N GLY A 9 23.26 3.50 -15.07
CA GLY A 9 22.18 4.49 -15.08
C GLY A 9 20.80 3.87 -15.18
N HIS A 10 20.44 3.09 -14.16
CA HIS A 10 19.06 2.96 -13.65
C HIS A 10 18.03 2.29 -14.56
N ASP A 11 17.98 0.96 -14.44
CA ASP A 11 16.76 0.17 -14.54
C ASP A 11 15.70 0.69 -13.55
N ALA A 12 14.78 1.53 -14.04
CA ALA A 12 13.54 1.84 -13.33
C ALA A 12 12.51 0.74 -13.62
N GLU A 13 12.83 -0.47 -13.18
CA GLU A 13 11.83 -1.52 -13.00
C GLU A 13 10.83 -1.02 -11.97
N HIS A 14 9.66 -0.59 -12.44
CA HIS A 14 8.46 -0.47 -11.60
C HIS A 14 7.97 -1.89 -11.24
N SER A 15 8.82 -2.62 -10.53
CA SER A 15 8.46 -3.79 -9.75
C SER A 15 7.70 -3.27 -8.53
N THR A 16 6.39 -3.08 -8.67
CA THR A 16 5.47 -3.14 -7.53
C THR A 16 5.51 -4.55 -6.98
N GLN A 17 6.56 -4.85 -6.22
CA GLN A 17 6.65 -6.01 -5.36
C GLN A 17 5.54 -5.85 -4.33
N GLY A 18 4.45 -6.59 -4.54
CA GLY A 18 3.56 -6.97 -3.46
C GLY A 18 4.43 -7.59 -2.37
N THR A 19 4.57 -6.89 -1.26
CA THR A 19 5.24 -7.40 -0.06
C THR A 19 4.15 -8.01 0.81
N PRO A 20 3.93 -9.34 0.80
CA PRO A 20 3.14 -9.99 1.83
C PRO A 20 4.04 -10.17 3.06
N ALA A 21 4.19 -9.12 3.85
CA ALA A 21 4.86 -9.23 5.16
C ALA A 21 4.11 -8.41 6.21
N ALA A 22 3.04 -9.00 6.73
CA ALA A 22 2.54 -8.70 8.07
C ALA A 22 2.13 -10.02 8.73
N ALA A 23 3.11 -10.89 8.96
CA ALA A 23 2.95 -12.01 9.88
C ALA A 23 3.23 -11.48 11.30
N GLY A 24 2.17 -11.23 12.08
CA GLY A 24 2.31 -10.94 13.51
C GLY A 24 1.36 -9.92 14.14
N ALA A 25 0.37 -9.36 13.43
CA ALA A 25 -0.76 -8.76 14.13
C ALA A 25 -1.62 -9.90 14.67
N GLU A 26 -2.08 -9.82 15.93
CA GLU A 26 -3.21 -10.63 16.44
C GLU A 26 -4.20 -10.81 15.30
N ARG A 27 -4.58 -12.05 14.95
CA ARG A 27 -5.25 -12.38 13.67
C ARG A 27 -6.57 -11.62 13.56
N ARG A 28 -6.51 -10.35 13.16
CA ARG A 28 -7.67 -9.55 12.79
C ARG A 28 -8.29 -10.35 11.65
N ASP A 29 -9.57 -10.67 11.78
CA ASP A 29 -10.33 -11.37 10.73
C ASP A 29 -10.49 -10.52 9.45
N TRP A 30 -9.82 -9.37 9.42
CA TRP A 30 -9.74 -8.41 8.33
C TRP A 30 -8.32 -7.90 8.14
N GLY A 31 -7.96 -7.65 6.88
CA GLY A 31 -6.74 -6.99 6.45
C GLY A 31 -7.05 -5.73 5.66
N TRP A 32 -6.05 -4.87 5.46
CA TRP A 32 -6.22 -3.66 4.69
C TRP A 32 -4.97 -3.32 3.87
N THR A 33 -5.16 -2.53 2.81
CA THR A 33 -4.08 -1.97 2.00
C THR A 33 -4.45 -0.57 1.50
N ARG A 34 -3.44 0.23 1.16
CA ARG A 34 -3.61 1.52 0.48
C ARG A 34 -3.01 1.44 -0.91
N THR A 35 -3.78 1.81 -1.92
CA THR A 35 -3.36 1.81 -3.33
C THR A 35 -3.50 3.20 -3.94
N ALA A 36 -2.54 3.63 -4.75
CA ALA A 36 -2.63 4.90 -5.47
C ALA A 36 -3.51 4.72 -6.72
N THR A 37 -4.42 5.67 -6.98
CA THR A 37 -5.28 5.65 -8.17
C THR A 37 -5.39 7.05 -8.78
N PRO A 38 -5.88 7.19 -10.03
CA PRO A 38 -6.05 8.51 -10.67
C PRO A 38 -7.00 9.45 -9.91
N ILE A 39 -7.90 8.91 -9.10
CA ILE A 39 -8.80 9.68 -8.23
C ILE A 39 -8.20 9.93 -6.84
N GLY A 40 -6.91 9.65 -6.63
CA GLY A 40 -6.23 9.71 -5.34
C GLY A 40 -6.09 8.34 -4.66
N PRO A 41 -5.47 8.28 -3.47
CA PRO A 41 -5.27 7.02 -2.77
C PRO A 41 -6.60 6.39 -2.36
N LEU A 42 -6.70 5.06 -2.45
CA LEU A 42 -7.82 4.27 -1.94
C LEU A 42 -7.35 3.38 -0.80
N LEU A 43 -8.14 3.32 0.27
CA LEU A 43 -7.99 2.31 1.30
C LEU A 43 -9.01 1.20 1.05
N LEU A 44 -8.52 -0.03 0.99
CA LEU A 44 -9.32 -1.24 0.82
C LEU A 44 -9.17 -2.08 2.08
N ALA A 45 -10.28 -2.36 2.77
CA ALA A 45 -10.31 -3.29 3.88
C ALA A 45 -11.20 -4.48 3.54
N ALA A 46 -10.68 -5.68 3.74
CA ALA A 46 -11.34 -6.92 3.38
C ALA A 46 -11.29 -7.91 4.55
N THR A 47 -12.34 -8.71 4.66
CA THR A 47 -12.47 -9.85 5.55
C THR A 47 -12.41 -11.15 4.73
N HIS A 48 -12.44 -12.29 5.41
CA HIS A 48 -12.63 -13.59 4.75
C HIS A 48 -13.96 -13.72 3.97
N ARG A 49 -14.95 -12.84 4.21
CA ARG A 49 -16.23 -12.80 3.48
C ARG A 49 -16.18 -11.91 2.24
N GLY A 50 -15.13 -11.10 2.09
CA GLY A 50 -14.98 -10.15 1.00
C GLY A 50 -14.69 -8.73 1.48
N LEU A 51 -14.86 -7.77 0.57
CA LEU A 51 -14.57 -6.36 0.81
C LEU A 51 -15.56 -5.77 1.83
N ALA A 52 -15.04 -5.24 2.93
CA ALA A 52 -15.82 -4.68 4.02
C ALA A 52 -15.87 -3.15 3.98
N HIS A 53 -14.80 -2.51 3.48
CA HIS A 53 -14.73 -1.05 3.44
C HIS A 53 -13.86 -0.53 2.29
N VAL A 54 -14.29 0.58 1.70
CA VAL A 54 -13.53 1.37 0.73
C VAL A 54 -13.59 2.83 1.14
N ALA A 55 -12.42 3.45 1.32
CA ALA A 55 -12.32 4.89 1.51
C ALA A 55 -11.60 5.55 0.33
N PHE A 56 -12.23 6.57 -0.24
CA PHE A 56 -11.68 7.41 -1.30
C PHE A 56 -10.80 8.51 -0.73
N HIS A 57 -9.82 8.98 -1.51
CA HIS A 57 -8.88 10.01 -1.09
C HIS A 57 -8.27 9.69 0.28
N ALA A 58 -7.84 8.44 0.45
CA ALA A 58 -7.32 7.86 1.67
C ALA A 58 -5.95 8.44 2.06
N ASP A 59 -5.95 9.72 2.40
CA ASP A 59 -4.87 10.37 3.11
C ASP A 59 -4.70 9.72 4.49
N GLU A 60 -3.59 10.04 5.15
CA GLU A 60 -3.25 9.37 6.41
C GLU A 60 -4.29 9.58 7.52
N ARG A 61 -4.95 10.74 7.52
CA ARG A 61 -6.02 11.07 8.47
C ARG A 61 -7.27 10.25 8.21
N THR A 62 -7.64 10.11 6.94
CA THR A 62 -8.80 9.35 6.46
C THR A 62 -8.58 7.86 6.70
N CYS A 63 -7.38 7.35 6.40
CA CYS A 63 -7.00 5.97 6.72
C CYS A 63 -7.16 5.67 8.20
N ARG A 64 -6.56 6.49 9.07
CA ARG A 64 -6.62 6.27 10.53
C ARG A 64 -8.06 6.21 11.05
N ARG A 65 -8.91 7.13 10.58
CA ARG A 65 -10.34 7.16 10.95
C ARG A 65 -11.10 5.95 10.42
N ALA A 66 -10.84 5.52 9.19
CA ALA A 66 -11.46 4.34 8.62
C ALA A 66 -11.07 3.06 9.40
N LEU A 67 -9.78 2.91 9.72
CA LEU A 67 -9.27 1.75 10.46
C LEU A 67 -9.79 1.70 11.90
N THR A 68 -9.91 2.85 12.58
CA THR A 68 -10.49 2.92 13.95
C THR A 68 -11.95 2.44 13.99
N ARG A 69 -12.69 2.52 12.88
CA ARG A 69 -14.08 2.05 12.80
C ARG A 69 -14.21 0.55 12.55
N LEU A 70 -13.10 -0.11 12.21
CA LEU A 70 -13.02 -1.54 11.91
C LEU A 70 -12.42 -2.35 13.07
N GLU A 71 -11.92 -1.67 14.10
CA GLU A 71 -11.62 -2.24 15.42
C GLU A 71 -12.90 -2.41 16.22
#